data_AF-A0A3B8NE53-F1
#
_entry.id   AF-A0A3B8NE53-F1
#
_cell.length_a   1.000
_cell.length_b   1.000
_cell.length_c   1.000
_cell.angle_alpha   90.00
_cell.angle_beta   90.00
_cell.angle_gamma   90.00
#
_symmetry.space_group_name_H-M   'P 1'
#
loop_
_entity.id
_entity.type
_entity.pdbx_description
1 polymer ?
#
loop_
_entity_poly.entity_id
_entity_poly.type
_entity_poly.pdbx_seq_one_letter_code
_entity_poly.pdbx_strand_id
1 'polypeptide(L)'
;MALIKVLLKQSGEVEHVEAGTRIDELARKHSDLCEYPIMAGKIGNSIYEITRRLHKDCELEFLDVSDKDGLRIYTRGVLFILFMAVRNLWPNVRLFIHHSLGSALVCDLEGKKVDQNVLSLLKEEMQRIVDEDLPFEKDTIDKFEAIKMFKEDRQLMKSKLFKYRKKSTVNIFRCEGYFNYFYGYMPSSTGSQRVFELLPYRDVFVLNLPTTSSPGEVPPFVDYPKLASVNMEGAKWGRILGVHAIGELNEIIAAGTAETTELIRTAEALHEKKMAQIADYVYDRPETRLILIAGPSSSGKTTFSKRLMLHLRVVGLRPIQISLDDYFVDREKTPRNEKGEYDFESIYALDLELFNKQIAALLDSKEVEIPRFDFRTGKRVYDGNRIRIDSDQPIIIEGIHGLNELLTSSIPKNKKYKIYVSALTQ
;
A
#
# COMPACT_ATOMS: atom_id res chain seq x y z
N MET A 1 26.33 -18.57 -34.04
CA MET A 1 26.49 -17.40 -33.15
C MET A 1 27.42 -17.78 -32.00
N ALA A 2 27.93 -16.83 -31.20
CA ALA A 2 28.72 -17.20 -30.01
C ALA A 2 27.81 -17.89 -28.98
N LEU A 3 28.27 -19.00 -28.40
CA LEU A 3 27.57 -19.67 -27.29
C LEU A 3 27.89 -18.96 -25.98
N ILE A 4 26.89 -18.82 -25.12
CA ILE A 4 27.02 -18.29 -23.76
C ILE A 4 26.62 -19.36 -22.74
N LYS A 5 27.21 -19.28 -21.56
CA LYS A 5 26.93 -20.15 -20.42
C LYS A 5 25.89 -19.52 -19.50
N VAL A 6 24.75 -20.19 -19.30
CA VAL A 6 23.70 -19.77 -18.37
C VAL A 6 23.59 -20.78 -17.24
N LEU A 7 23.92 -20.37 -16.01
CA LEU A 7 23.70 -21.19 -14.81
C LEU A 7 22.28 -20.94 -14.29
N LEU A 8 21.43 -21.96 -14.30
CA LEU A 8 20.08 -21.90 -13.73
C LEU A 8 20.16 -22.10 -12.21
N LYS A 9 19.84 -21.06 -11.43
CA LYS A 9 20.07 -21.09 -9.97
C LYS A 9 19.17 -22.09 -9.23
N GLN A 10 17.98 -22.37 -9.75
CA GLN A 10 17.06 -23.32 -9.14
C GLN A 10 17.57 -24.76 -9.17
N SER A 11 18.13 -25.21 -10.28
CA SER A 11 18.63 -26.58 -10.46
C SER A 11 20.14 -26.72 -10.26
N GLY A 12 20.89 -25.63 -10.40
CA GLY A 12 22.35 -25.65 -10.54
C GLY A 12 22.84 -26.12 -11.93
N GLU A 13 21.91 -26.36 -12.87
CA GLU A 13 22.22 -26.80 -14.22
C GLU A 13 22.86 -25.68 -15.05
N VAL A 14 23.78 -26.06 -15.94
CA VAL A 14 24.44 -25.16 -16.87
C VAL A 14 23.94 -25.42 -18.29
N GLU A 15 23.32 -24.41 -18.87
CA GLU A 15 22.86 -24.41 -20.25
C GLU A 15 23.82 -23.64 -21.16
N HIS A 16 24.07 -24.19 -22.35
CA HIS A 16 24.85 -23.53 -23.39
C HIS A 16 23.90 -23.10 -24.51
N VAL A 17 23.63 -21.80 -24.60
CA VAL A 17 22.68 -21.23 -25.57
C VAL A 17 23.34 -20.19 -26.46
N GLU A 18 22.72 -19.91 -27.61
CA GLU A 18 23.23 -18.87 -28.50
C GLU A 18 23.06 -17.48 -27.87
N ALA A 19 24.07 -16.63 -28.00
CA ALA A 19 23.97 -15.23 -27.60
C ALA A 19 22.82 -14.56 -28.37
N GLY A 20 21.84 -14.03 -27.63
CA GLY A 20 20.59 -13.49 -28.15
C GLY A 20 19.35 -14.30 -27.77
N THR A 21 19.52 -15.51 -27.21
CA THR A 21 18.43 -16.34 -26.67
C THR A 21 17.62 -15.55 -25.63
N ARG A 22 16.30 -15.63 -25.70
CA ARG A 22 15.41 -14.94 -24.76
C ARG A 22 15.20 -15.76 -23.48
N ILE A 23 14.93 -15.08 -22.37
CA ILE A 23 14.66 -15.75 -21.08
C ILE A 23 13.40 -16.63 -21.16
N ASP A 24 12.36 -16.24 -21.91
CA ASP A 24 11.13 -17.02 -22.08
C ASP A 24 11.33 -18.31 -22.87
N GLU A 25 12.27 -18.35 -23.81
CA GLU A 25 12.67 -19.59 -24.49
C GLU A 25 13.27 -20.59 -23.49
N LEU A 26 14.16 -20.12 -22.61
CA LEU A 26 14.71 -20.94 -21.52
C LEU A 26 13.63 -21.35 -20.51
N ALA A 27 12.74 -20.43 -20.13
CA ALA A 27 11.66 -20.70 -19.19
C ALA A 27 10.69 -21.77 -19.70
N ARG A 28 10.42 -21.82 -21.01
CA ARG A 28 9.60 -22.90 -21.62
C ARG A 28 10.30 -24.25 -21.62
N LYS A 29 11.62 -24.25 -21.84
CA LYS A 29 12.43 -25.49 -21.81
C LYS A 29 12.53 -26.07 -20.39
N HIS A 30 12.55 -25.22 -19.39
CA HIS A 30 12.74 -25.56 -17.98
C HIS A 30 11.52 -25.16 -17.12
N SER A 31 10.31 -25.33 -17.68
CA SER A 31 9.08 -24.93 -16.99
C SER A 31 8.82 -25.72 -15.71
N ASP A 32 9.40 -26.91 -15.60
CA ASP A 32 9.38 -27.82 -14.46
C ASP A 32 10.23 -27.35 -13.27
N LEU A 33 11.11 -26.36 -13.47
CA LEU A 33 11.89 -25.76 -12.38
C LEU A 33 11.09 -24.83 -11.47
N CYS A 34 9.87 -24.46 -11.88
CA CYS A 34 8.95 -23.65 -11.09
C CYS A 34 7.59 -24.33 -11.05
N GLU A 35 6.95 -24.29 -9.88
CA GLU A 35 5.62 -24.87 -9.70
C GLU A 35 4.55 -24.01 -10.38
N TYR A 36 4.79 -22.70 -10.45
CA TYR A 36 3.86 -21.71 -10.96
C TYR A 36 4.39 -21.04 -12.24
N PRO A 37 3.52 -20.34 -12.99
CA PRO A 37 3.94 -19.69 -14.23
C PRO A 37 5.09 -18.69 -14.00
N ILE A 38 6.17 -18.86 -14.77
CA ILE A 38 7.36 -18.01 -14.70
C ILE A 38 7.05 -16.63 -15.29
N MET A 39 7.35 -15.58 -14.54
CA MET A 39 6.98 -14.19 -14.85
C MET A 39 8.19 -13.33 -15.27
N ALA A 40 9.38 -13.63 -14.77
CA ALA A 40 10.60 -12.87 -15.05
C ALA A 40 11.86 -13.72 -14.84
N GLY A 41 12.99 -13.17 -15.28
CA GLY A 41 14.30 -13.67 -14.92
C GLY A 41 15.05 -12.66 -14.05
N LYS A 42 15.88 -13.14 -13.13
CA LYS A 42 16.71 -12.33 -12.26
C LYS A 42 18.17 -12.74 -12.43
N ILE A 43 19.02 -11.75 -12.62
CA ILE A 43 20.47 -11.91 -12.80
C ILE A 43 21.16 -11.04 -11.77
N GLY A 44 21.83 -11.67 -10.81
CA GLY A 44 22.31 -11.02 -9.60
C GLY A 44 21.15 -10.42 -8.79
N ASN A 45 21.21 -9.11 -8.53
CA ASN A 45 20.16 -8.39 -7.80
C ASN A 45 19.18 -7.64 -8.72
N SER A 46 19.26 -7.85 -10.04
CA SER A 46 18.43 -7.14 -11.02
C SER A 46 17.41 -8.08 -11.68
N ILE A 47 16.16 -7.64 -11.71
CA ILE A 47 15.07 -8.33 -12.39
C ILE A 47 15.01 -7.85 -13.84
N TYR A 48 14.73 -8.77 -14.75
CA TYR A 48 14.58 -8.54 -16.19
C TYR A 48 13.26 -9.12 -16.68
N GLU A 49 12.69 -8.47 -17.70
CA GLU A 49 11.52 -8.98 -18.42
C GLU A 49 11.82 -10.35 -19.01
N ILE A 50 10.82 -11.24 -19.03
CA ILE A 50 10.97 -12.59 -19.58
C ILE A 50 11.34 -12.57 -21.07
N THR A 51 11.05 -11.49 -21.78
CA THR A 51 11.39 -11.32 -23.21
C THR A 51 12.82 -10.80 -23.43
N ARG A 52 13.59 -10.55 -22.36
CA ARG A 52 14.97 -10.05 -22.43
C ARG A 52 15.87 -11.08 -23.12
N ARG A 53 16.75 -10.59 -24.02
CA ARG A 53 17.80 -11.38 -24.66
C ARG A 53 19.08 -11.41 -23.83
N LEU A 54 19.68 -12.60 -23.73
CA LEU A 54 20.92 -12.85 -23.01
C LEU A 54 22.11 -12.79 -23.98
N HIS A 55 23.11 -11.96 -23.70
CA HIS A 55 24.26 -11.76 -24.59
C HIS A 55 25.61 -12.15 -23.96
N LYS A 56 25.63 -12.50 -22.68
CA LYS A 56 26.83 -12.83 -21.91
C LYS A 56 26.50 -13.93 -20.93
N ASP A 57 27.52 -14.63 -20.47
CA ASP A 57 27.41 -15.60 -19.39
C ASP A 57 26.76 -14.98 -18.17
N CYS A 58 25.85 -15.72 -17.54
CA CYS A 58 25.10 -15.22 -16.39
C CYS A 58 24.57 -16.34 -15.50
N GLU A 59 24.23 -15.96 -14.28
CA GLU A 59 23.41 -16.78 -13.37
C GLU A 59 21.98 -16.28 -13.46
N LEU A 60 21.07 -17.15 -13.89
CA LEU A 60 19.67 -16.84 -14.11
C LEU A 60 18.82 -17.54 -13.04
N GLU A 61 18.04 -16.75 -12.33
CA GLU A 61 17.00 -17.20 -11.40
C GLU A 61 15.64 -16.85 -12.02
N PHE A 62 14.82 -17.86 -12.30
CA PHE A 62 13.42 -17.61 -12.67
C PHE A 62 12.63 -17.09 -11.47
N LEU A 63 11.70 -16.16 -11.72
CA LEU A 63 10.77 -15.67 -10.71
C LEU A 63 9.35 -16.05 -11.14
N ASP A 64 8.64 -16.79 -10.29
CA ASP A 64 7.26 -17.23 -10.54
C ASP A 64 6.26 -16.49 -9.63
N VAL A 65 4.99 -16.92 -9.61
CA VAL A 65 3.93 -16.26 -8.83
C VAL A 65 4.16 -16.37 -7.31
N SER A 66 4.97 -17.33 -6.83
CA SER A 66 5.34 -17.44 -5.42
C SER A 66 6.28 -16.32 -4.97
N ASP A 67 6.99 -15.69 -5.90
CA ASP A 67 7.80 -14.50 -5.63
C ASP A 67 6.96 -13.22 -5.60
N LYS A 68 7.30 -12.30 -4.69
CA LYS A 68 6.62 -10.98 -4.60
C LYS A 68 6.69 -10.20 -5.91
N ASP A 69 7.81 -10.26 -6.62
CA ASP A 69 7.96 -9.56 -7.89
C ASP A 69 7.29 -10.29 -9.05
N GLY A 70 7.27 -11.63 -9.04
CA GLY A 70 6.50 -12.40 -10.02
C GLY A 70 4.99 -12.20 -9.85
N LEU A 71 4.47 -12.20 -8.61
CA LEU A 71 3.07 -11.87 -8.33
C LEU A 71 2.67 -10.47 -8.81
N ARG A 72 3.57 -9.47 -8.68
CA ARG A 72 3.33 -8.12 -9.21
C ARG A 72 3.23 -8.12 -10.74
N ILE A 73 4.06 -8.90 -11.43
CA ILE A 73 4.03 -9.03 -12.89
C ILE A 73 2.74 -9.74 -13.32
N TYR A 74 2.40 -10.85 -12.65
CA TYR A 74 1.15 -11.58 -12.84
C TYR A 74 -0.07 -10.64 -12.71
N THR A 75 -0.11 -9.86 -11.63
CA THR A 75 -1.19 -8.90 -11.36
C THR A 75 -1.36 -7.89 -12.49
N ARG A 76 -0.28 -7.36 -13.06
CA ARG A 76 -0.36 -6.43 -14.21
C ARG A 76 -0.93 -7.09 -15.45
N GLY A 77 -0.60 -8.36 -15.70
CA GLY A 77 -1.22 -9.17 -16.75
C GLY A 77 -2.73 -9.25 -16.58
N VAL A 78 -3.19 -9.67 -15.39
CA VAL A 78 -4.64 -9.77 -15.09
C VAL A 78 -5.33 -8.40 -15.22
N LEU A 79 -4.69 -7.31 -14.78
CA LEU A 79 -5.24 -5.96 -14.94
C LEU A 79 -5.32 -5.51 -16.40
N PHE A 80 -4.38 -5.90 -17.26
CA PHE A 80 -4.46 -5.63 -18.70
C PHE A 80 -5.62 -6.42 -19.31
N ILE A 81 -5.76 -7.70 -18.97
CA ILE A 81 -6.86 -8.56 -19.44
C ILE A 81 -8.21 -7.99 -19.00
N LEU A 82 -8.34 -7.58 -17.74
CA LEU A 82 -9.55 -6.90 -17.23
C LEU A 82 -9.85 -5.62 -18.04
N PHE A 83 -8.82 -4.82 -18.34
CA PHE A 83 -8.98 -3.63 -19.19
C PHE A 83 -9.48 -3.99 -20.60
N MET A 84 -8.91 -5.01 -21.25
CA MET A 84 -9.35 -5.48 -22.56
C MET A 84 -10.80 -5.98 -22.52
N ALA A 85 -11.15 -6.81 -21.53
CA ALA A 85 -12.48 -7.38 -21.37
C ALA A 85 -13.55 -6.28 -21.19
N VAL A 86 -13.28 -5.26 -20.37
CA VAL A 86 -14.19 -4.11 -20.22
C VAL A 86 -14.35 -3.35 -21.53
N ARG A 87 -13.27 -3.16 -22.31
CA ARG A 87 -13.33 -2.46 -23.60
C ARG A 87 -14.09 -3.25 -24.67
N ASN A 88 -13.93 -4.58 -24.70
CA ASN A 88 -14.65 -5.48 -25.60
C ASN A 88 -16.16 -5.45 -25.32
N LEU A 89 -16.55 -5.56 -24.04
CA LEU A 89 -17.96 -5.61 -23.65
C LEU A 89 -18.63 -4.24 -23.68
N TRP A 90 -17.94 -3.19 -23.20
CA TRP A 90 -18.52 -1.87 -22.99
C TRP A 90 -17.52 -0.73 -23.35
N PRO A 91 -17.39 -0.38 -24.64
CA PRO A 91 -16.38 0.59 -25.12
C PRO A 91 -16.44 1.99 -24.48
N ASN A 92 -17.62 2.41 -23.99
CA ASN A 92 -17.86 3.71 -23.37
C ASN A 92 -17.70 3.71 -21.84
N VAL A 93 -17.52 2.55 -21.21
CA VAL A 93 -17.34 2.42 -19.76
C VAL A 93 -15.88 2.60 -19.40
N ARG A 94 -15.60 3.26 -18.28
CA ARG A 94 -14.23 3.43 -17.77
C ARG A 94 -13.99 2.54 -16.58
N LEU A 95 -12.92 1.76 -16.65
CA LEU A 95 -12.41 0.97 -15.54
C LEU A 95 -11.53 1.83 -14.63
N PHE A 96 -11.89 1.90 -13.35
CA PHE A 96 -11.03 2.44 -12.30
C PHE A 96 -10.57 1.31 -11.38
N ILE A 97 -9.26 1.28 -11.12
CA ILE A 97 -8.67 0.42 -10.10
C ILE A 97 -8.35 1.31 -8.91
N HIS A 98 -8.94 1.00 -7.76
CA HIS A 98 -8.75 1.74 -6.53
C HIS A 98 -7.65 1.06 -5.68
N HIS A 99 -7.94 0.85 -4.40
CA HIS A 99 -7.02 0.31 -3.42
C HIS A 99 -7.10 -1.21 -3.36
N SER A 100 -6.09 -1.84 -2.75
CA SER A 100 -6.16 -3.24 -2.35
C SER A 100 -6.89 -3.41 -1.01
N LEU A 101 -7.62 -4.52 -0.89
CA LEU A 101 -8.20 -5.04 0.36
C LEU A 101 -7.74 -6.50 0.49
N GLY A 102 -6.69 -6.71 1.29
CA GLY A 102 -6.02 -8.02 1.37
C GLY A 102 -5.42 -8.40 0.02
N SER A 103 -5.82 -9.56 -0.50
CA SER A 103 -5.43 -10.08 -1.82
C SER A 103 -6.20 -9.47 -2.99
N ALA A 104 -7.28 -8.73 -2.72
CA ALA A 104 -8.18 -8.24 -3.77
C ALA A 104 -7.94 -6.77 -4.10
N LEU A 105 -8.23 -6.38 -5.34
CA LEU A 105 -8.22 -5.00 -5.82
C LEU A 105 -9.67 -4.52 -5.97
N VAL A 106 -10.01 -3.38 -5.38
CA VAL A 106 -11.33 -2.77 -5.55
C VAL A 106 -11.40 -2.08 -6.91
N CYS A 107 -12.40 -2.41 -7.71
CA CYS A 107 -12.56 -1.98 -9.09
C CYS A 107 -13.95 -1.37 -9.32
N ASP A 108 -14.00 -0.25 -10.06
CA ASP A 108 -15.23 0.46 -10.40
C ASP A 108 -15.39 0.59 -11.93
N LEU A 109 -16.63 0.48 -12.40
CA LEU A 109 -17.02 0.63 -13.80
C LEU A 109 -17.83 1.94 -13.93
N GLU A 110 -17.14 3.06 -14.09
CA GLU A 110 -17.80 4.35 -14.23
C GLU A 110 -18.72 4.35 -15.47
N GLY A 111 -20.00 4.67 -15.22
CA GLY A 111 -21.06 4.65 -16.23
C GLY A 111 -21.81 3.32 -16.33
N LYS A 112 -21.53 2.33 -15.47
CA LYS A 112 -22.23 1.04 -15.45
C LYS A 112 -22.43 0.51 -14.04
N LYS A 113 -23.68 0.19 -13.70
CA LYS A 113 -24.00 -0.51 -12.45
C LYS A 113 -23.41 -1.92 -12.49
N VAL A 114 -22.72 -2.31 -11.42
CA VAL A 114 -22.18 -3.66 -11.24
C VAL A 114 -23.26 -4.54 -10.61
N ASP A 115 -23.60 -5.63 -11.29
CA ASP A 115 -24.46 -6.70 -10.78
C ASP A 115 -23.87 -8.08 -11.13
N GLN A 116 -24.51 -9.15 -10.66
CA GLN A 116 -24.08 -10.53 -10.90
C GLN A 116 -23.93 -10.87 -12.40
N ASN A 117 -24.84 -10.37 -13.25
CA ASN A 117 -24.80 -10.65 -14.69
C ASN A 117 -23.62 -9.93 -15.34
N VAL A 118 -23.37 -8.68 -14.96
CA VAL A 118 -22.20 -7.90 -15.42
C VAL A 118 -20.90 -8.61 -15.03
N LEU A 119 -20.80 -9.14 -13.82
CA LEU A 119 -19.61 -9.86 -13.37
C LEU A 119 -19.43 -11.22 -14.08
N SER A 120 -20.51 -11.95 -14.36
CA SER A 120 -20.44 -13.20 -15.14
C SER A 120 -19.90 -12.94 -16.54
N LEU A 121 -20.49 -11.97 -17.26
CA LEU A 121 -20.05 -11.61 -18.61
C LEU A 121 -18.60 -11.14 -18.62
N LEU A 122 -18.20 -10.34 -17.63
CA LEU A 122 -16.83 -9.87 -17.51
C LEU A 122 -15.85 -11.01 -17.24
N LYS A 123 -16.20 -11.95 -16.36
CA LYS A 123 -15.39 -13.13 -16.06
C LYS A 123 -15.25 -14.05 -17.29
N GLU A 124 -16.33 -14.30 -18.00
CA GLU A 124 -16.35 -15.09 -19.24
C GLU A 124 -15.43 -14.47 -20.30
N GLU A 125 -15.52 -13.15 -20.50
CA GLU A 125 -14.69 -12.45 -21.47
C GLU A 125 -13.20 -12.43 -21.07
N MET A 126 -12.89 -12.23 -19.78
CA MET A 126 -11.52 -12.35 -19.28
C MET A 126 -10.98 -13.76 -19.51
N GLN A 127 -11.79 -14.80 -19.27
CA GLN A 127 -11.39 -16.19 -19.48
C GLN A 127 -11.13 -16.48 -20.97
N ARG A 128 -11.97 -15.97 -21.88
CA ARG A 128 -11.76 -16.07 -23.33
C ARG A 128 -10.41 -15.49 -23.73
N ILE A 129 -10.07 -14.28 -23.27
CA ILE A 129 -8.79 -13.61 -23.58
C ILE A 129 -7.59 -14.39 -23.02
N VAL A 130 -7.75 -15.02 -21.84
CA VAL A 130 -6.72 -15.90 -21.27
C VAL A 130 -6.55 -17.15 -22.14
N ASP A 131 -7.63 -17.77 -22.59
CA ASP A 131 -7.57 -19.01 -23.38
C ASP A 131 -6.98 -18.80 -24.79
N GLU A 132 -7.02 -17.57 -25.30
CA GLU A 132 -6.37 -17.19 -26.57
C GLU A 132 -4.84 -17.03 -26.47
N ASP A 133 -4.26 -16.99 -25.27
CA ASP A 133 -2.82 -16.88 -25.00
C ASP A 133 -2.11 -15.78 -25.84
N LEU A 134 -2.72 -14.61 -25.87
CA LEU A 134 -2.28 -13.47 -26.67
C LEU A 134 -0.96 -12.89 -26.11
N PRO A 135 0.05 -12.60 -26.96
CA PRO A 135 1.33 -12.07 -26.49
C PRO A 135 1.20 -10.61 -26.00
N PHE A 136 1.96 -10.28 -24.95
CA PHE A 136 2.20 -8.89 -24.56
C PHE A 136 3.47 -8.36 -25.22
N GLU A 137 3.31 -7.32 -26.01
CA GLU A 137 4.43 -6.67 -26.70
C GLU A 137 4.78 -5.36 -26.03
N LYS A 138 6.07 -5.12 -25.85
CA LYS A 138 6.58 -3.86 -25.31
C LYS A 138 7.10 -2.98 -26.42
N ASP A 139 6.68 -1.73 -26.40
CA ASP A 139 7.11 -0.71 -27.35
C ASP A 139 7.64 0.52 -26.60
N THR A 140 8.55 1.26 -27.21
CA THR A 140 9.11 2.49 -26.66
C THR A 140 8.91 3.60 -27.66
N ILE A 141 7.94 4.47 -27.37
CA ILE A 141 7.52 5.54 -28.27
C ILE A 141 7.88 6.91 -27.72
N ASP A 142 7.85 7.91 -28.60
CA ASP A 142 8.00 9.31 -28.20
C ASP A 142 6.86 9.75 -27.28
N LYS A 143 7.19 10.61 -26.31
CA LYS A 143 6.24 11.08 -25.30
C LYS A 143 5.08 11.86 -25.91
N PHE A 144 5.30 12.66 -26.96
CA PHE A 144 4.23 13.44 -27.59
C PHE A 144 3.31 12.54 -28.42
N GLU A 145 3.86 11.52 -29.07
CA GLU A 145 3.08 10.45 -29.70
C GLU A 145 2.21 9.72 -28.67
N ALA A 146 2.79 9.33 -27.53
CA ALA A 146 2.05 8.71 -26.43
C ALA A 146 0.91 9.61 -25.92
N ILE A 147 1.17 10.92 -25.72
CA ILE A 147 0.14 11.87 -25.28
C ILE A 147 -1.04 11.89 -26.26
N LYS A 148 -0.77 11.96 -27.56
CA LYS A 148 -1.81 11.95 -28.60
C LYS A 148 -2.59 10.63 -28.59
N MET A 149 -1.88 9.50 -28.64
CA MET A 149 -2.46 8.16 -28.72
C MET A 149 -3.37 7.85 -27.52
N PHE A 150 -2.91 8.11 -26.28
CA PHE A 150 -3.73 7.91 -25.08
C PHE A 150 -4.91 8.89 -24.98
N LYS A 151 -4.79 10.11 -25.52
CA LYS A 151 -5.91 11.07 -25.57
C LYS A 151 -6.99 10.62 -26.54
N GLU A 152 -6.61 10.15 -27.73
CA GLU A 152 -7.52 9.63 -28.75
C GLU A 152 -8.27 8.38 -28.27
N ASP A 153 -7.60 7.49 -27.53
CA ASP A 153 -8.21 6.32 -26.88
C ASP A 153 -9.00 6.66 -25.59
N ARG A 154 -9.15 7.93 -25.23
CA ARG A 154 -9.86 8.43 -24.04
C ARG A 154 -9.23 8.04 -22.69
N GLN A 155 -7.95 7.69 -22.67
CA GLN A 155 -7.17 7.42 -21.45
C GLN A 155 -6.51 8.72 -20.92
N LEU A 156 -7.33 9.71 -20.59
CA LEU A 156 -6.89 11.09 -20.34
C LEU A 156 -5.88 11.23 -19.17
N MET A 157 -6.03 10.46 -18.10
CA MET A 157 -5.12 10.51 -16.95
C MET A 157 -3.67 10.21 -17.35
N LYS A 158 -3.47 9.25 -18.26
CA LYS A 158 -2.13 8.88 -18.77
C LYS A 158 -1.56 9.95 -19.68
N SER A 159 -2.39 10.56 -20.53
CA SER A 159 -1.94 11.71 -21.34
C SER A 159 -1.47 12.89 -20.47
N LYS A 160 -2.18 13.19 -19.37
CA LYS A 160 -1.78 14.22 -18.39
C LYS A 160 -0.49 13.83 -17.67
N LEU A 161 -0.37 12.57 -17.25
CA LEU A 161 0.85 12.04 -16.62
C LEU A 161 2.08 12.23 -17.53
N PHE A 162 1.95 11.91 -18.83
CA PHE A 162 3.07 12.02 -19.76
C PHE A 162 3.46 13.46 -20.04
N LYS A 163 2.54 14.43 -20.04
CA LYS A 163 2.87 15.86 -20.24
C LYS A 163 4.02 16.32 -19.33
N TYR A 164 4.03 15.89 -18.07
CA TYR A 164 5.00 16.29 -17.05
C TYR A 164 6.19 15.32 -16.89
N ARG A 165 6.25 14.26 -17.72
CA ARG A 165 7.39 13.33 -17.72
C ARG A 165 8.64 14.00 -18.30
N LYS A 166 9.76 13.88 -17.58
CA LYS A 166 11.07 14.42 -17.98
C LYS A 166 11.72 13.66 -19.15
N LYS A 167 11.61 12.33 -19.18
CA LYS A 167 12.16 11.51 -20.29
C LYS A 167 11.36 11.76 -21.57
N SER A 168 12.04 11.77 -22.72
CA SER A 168 11.43 11.93 -24.04
C SER A 168 10.65 10.70 -24.50
N THR A 169 10.84 9.54 -23.89
CA THR A 169 10.18 8.30 -24.29
C THR A 169 9.32 7.68 -23.19
N VAL A 170 8.35 6.88 -23.63
CA VAL A 170 7.41 6.13 -22.79
C VAL A 170 7.41 4.67 -23.25
N ASN A 171 7.54 3.75 -22.29
CA ASN A 171 7.34 2.33 -22.56
C ASN A 171 5.84 2.04 -22.47
N ILE A 172 5.27 1.49 -23.52
CA ILE A 172 3.87 1.05 -23.57
C ILE A 172 3.83 -0.45 -23.79
N PHE A 173 2.72 -1.07 -23.42
CA PHE A 173 2.45 -2.47 -23.68
C PHE A 173 1.25 -2.60 -24.61
N ARG A 174 1.32 -3.52 -25.56
CA ARG A 174 0.29 -3.81 -26.55
C ARG A 174 -0.14 -5.27 -26.44
N CYS A 175 -1.43 -5.53 -26.69
CA CYS A 175 -2.00 -6.87 -26.77
C CYS A 175 -3.26 -6.78 -27.64
N GLU A 176 -3.32 -7.53 -28.74
CA GLU A 176 -4.49 -7.61 -29.64
C GLU A 176 -5.12 -6.26 -30.00
N GLY A 177 -4.30 -5.30 -30.46
CA GLY A 177 -4.76 -3.96 -30.85
C GLY A 177 -5.01 -2.99 -29.68
N TYR A 178 -5.10 -3.49 -28.45
CA TYR A 178 -5.14 -2.66 -27.24
C TYR A 178 -3.74 -2.21 -26.84
N PHE A 179 -3.67 -1.06 -26.17
CA PHE A 179 -2.42 -0.57 -25.59
C PHE A 179 -2.66 0.08 -24.22
N ASN A 180 -1.66 -0.01 -23.36
CA ASN A 180 -1.72 0.54 -22.02
C ASN A 180 -0.33 0.87 -21.47
N TYR A 181 -0.30 1.63 -20.36
CA TYR A 181 0.92 1.96 -19.64
C TYR A 181 0.88 1.32 -18.25
N PHE A 182 1.88 0.51 -17.95
CA PHE A 182 2.09 -0.11 -16.65
C PHE A 182 3.49 0.25 -16.13
N TYR A 183 3.59 0.47 -14.83
CA TYR A 183 4.88 0.65 -14.17
C TYR A 183 5.46 -0.71 -13.79
N GLY A 184 6.46 -1.17 -14.54
CA GLY A 184 7.15 -2.44 -14.30
C GLY A 184 7.05 -3.39 -15.49
N TYR A 185 7.37 -4.66 -15.23
CA TYR A 185 7.40 -5.72 -16.23
C TYR A 185 6.05 -6.39 -16.39
N MET A 186 5.83 -6.94 -17.58
CA MET A 186 4.63 -7.69 -17.97
C MET A 186 4.97 -9.17 -18.17
N PRO A 187 3.99 -10.07 -18.00
CA PRO A 187 4.12 -11.47 -18.41
C PRO A 187 4.29 -11.57 -19.93
N SER A 188 4.69 -12.74 -20.44
CA SER A 188 4.89 -12.95 -21.88
C SER A 188 3.60 -12.90 -22.69
N SER A 189 2.50 -13.42 -22.12
CA SER A 189 1.22 -13.60 -22.79
C SER A 189 0.09 -13.68 -21.78
N THR A 190 -1.17 -13.63 -22.24
CA THR A 190 -2.38 -13.71 -21.40
C THR A 190 -2.67 -15.09 -20.83
N GLY A 191 -2.16 -16.17 -21.45
CA GLY A 191 -2.50 -17.55 -21.09
C GLY A 191 -1.94 -18.03 -19.76
N SER A 192 -1.00 -17.28 -19.19
CA SER A 192 -0.44 -17.55 -17.86
C SER A 192 -1.29 -16.99 -16.70
N GLN A 193 -2.34 -16.20 -16.98
CA GLN A 193 -3.14 -15.46 -16.00
C GLN A 193 -4.47 -16.16 -15.68
N ARG A 194 -4.42 -17.41 -15.22
CA ARG A 194 -5.61 -18.27 -15.06
C ARG A 194 -6.31 -18.17 -13.70
N VAL A 195 -5.60 -17.71 -12.68
CA VAL A 195 -6.07 -17.69 -11.29
C VAL A 195 -6.51 -16.26 -10.92
N PHE A 196 -7.82 -16.02 -10.95
CA PHE A 196 -8.46 -14.78 -10.47
C PHE A 196 -9.96 -15.02 -10.23
N GLU A 197 -10.56 -14.14 -9.42
CA GLU A 197 -12.00 -14.15 -9.18
C GLU A 197 -12.57 -12.73 -9.17
N LEU A 198 -13.81 -12.58 -9.66
CA LEU A 198 -14.57 -11.34 -9.58
C LEU A 198 -15.70 -11.53 -8.57
N LEU A 199 -15.74 -10.71 -7.53
CA LEU A 199 -16.77 -10.77 -6.49
C LEU A 199 -17.52 -9.44 -6.38
N PRO A 200 -18.84 -9.45 -6.17
CA PRO A 200 -19.60 -8.24 -5.91
C PRO A 200 -19.14 -7.60 -4.60
N TYR A 201 -18.99 -6.26 -4.58
CA TYR A 201 -18.59 -5.54 -3.39
C TYR A 201 -19.28 -4.17 -3.32
N ARG A 202 -20.38 -4.10 -2.56
CA ARG A 202 -21.22 -2.89 -2.45
C ARG A 202 -21.72 -2.48 -3.85
N ASP A 203 -21.50 -1.23 -4.27
CA ASP A 203 -21.87 -0.71 -5.60
C ASP A 203 -20.77 -0.93 -6.66
N VAL A 204 -19.66 -1.59 -6.28
CA VAL A 204 -18.49 -1.87 -7.11
C VAL A 204 -18.19 -3.37 -7.10
N PHE A 205 -17.00 -3.79 -7.55
CA PHE A 205 -16.54 -5.18 -7.43
C PHE A 205 -15.12 -5.27 -6.91
N VAL A 206 -14.70 -6.48 -6.55
CA VAL A 206 -13.30 -6.78 -6.26
C VAL A 206 -12.77 -7.82 -7.24
N LEU A 207 -11.56 -7.57 -7.75
CA LEU A 207 -10.73 -8.54 -8.44
C LEU A 207 -9.84 -9.22 -7.40
N ASN A 208 -10.19 -10.44 -7.00
CA ASN A 208 -9.43 -11.23 -6.05
C ASN A 208 -8.35 -12.04 -6.77
N LEU A 209 -7.14 -12.03 -6.23
CA LEU A 209 -5.93 -12.56 -6.85
C LEU A 209 -5.22 -13.55 -5.92
N PRO A 210 -4.35 -14.42 -6.45
CA PRO A 210 -3.49 -15.27 -5.62
C PRO A 210 -2.53 -14.45 -4.75
N THR A 211 -1.92 -15.10 -3.77
CA THR A 211 -0.88 -14.51 -2.93
C THR A 211 0.42 -15.31 -3.03
N THR A 212 1.53 -14.77 -2.54
CA THR A 212 2.80 -15.53 -2.48
C THR A 212 2.70 -16.76 -1.59
N SER A 213 1.75 -16.79 -0.64
CA SER A 213 1.49 -17.95 0.22
C SER A 213 0.49 -18.94 -0.37
N SER A 214 -0.29 -18.52 -1.37
CA SER A 214 -1.19 -19.39 -2.14
C SER A 214 -1.19 -18.96 -3.61
N PRO A 215 -0.15 -19.32 -4.38
CA PRO A 215 0.04 -18.82 -5.75
C PRO A 215 -0.86 -19.49 -6.79
N GLY A 216 -1.32 -20.73 -6.51
CA GLY A 216 -2.11 -21.56 -7.42
C GLY A 216 -3.63 -21.42 -7.31
N GLU A 217 -4.12 -20.74 -6.28
CA GLU A 217 -5.55 -20.57 -6.04
C GLU A 217 -5.87 -19.16 -5.52
N VAL A 218 -7.15 -18.77 -5.62
CA VAL A 218 -7.63 -17.51 -5.07
C VAL A 218 -8.02 -17.74 -3.61
N PRO A 219 -7.39 -17.08 -2.63
CA PRO A 219 -7.76 -17.23 -1.23
C PRO A 219 -9.16 -16.62 -0.96
N PRO A 220 -9.85 -17.05 0.11
CA PRO A 220 -11.12 -16.45 0.50
C PRO A 220 -10.99 -14.93 0.69
N PHE A 221 -11.90 -14.17 0.08
CA PHE A 221 -11.93 -12.72 0.26
C PHE A 221 -12.30 -12.35 1.69
N VAL A 222 -11.49 -11.50 2.32
CA VAL A 222 -11.73 -10.96 3.65
C VAL A 222 -12.04 -9.47 3.55
N ASP A 223 -13.25 -9.08 3.94
CA ASP A 223 -13.62 -7.67 3.99
C ASP A 223 -13.04 -7.00 5.25
N TYR A 224 -12.56 -5.77 5.06
CA TYR A 224 -12.10 -4.89 6.13
C TYR A 224 -12.89 -3.57 6.09
N PRO A 225 -14.13 -3.54 6.62
CA PRO A 225 -15.04 -2.40 6.44
C PRO A 225 -14.46 -1.05 6.87
N LYS A 226 -13.68 -1.04 7.96
CA LYS A 226 -13.00 0.18 8.44
C LYS A 226 -11.95 0.67 7.45
N LEU A 227 -11.09 -0.20 6.93
CA LEU A 227 -10.10 0.18 5.91
C LEU A 227 -10.78 0.62 4.61
N ALA A 228 -11.78 -0.11 4.15
CA ALA A 228 -12.56 0.27 2.98
C ALA A 228 -13.19 1.66 3.14
N SER A 229 -13.75 1.97 4.31
CA SER A 229 -14.34 3.29 4.58
C SER A 229 -13.31 4.43 4.53
N VAL A 230 -12.10 4.20 5.06
CA VAL A 230 -10.99 5.18 5.00
C VAL A 230 -10.53 5.41 3.56
N ASN A 231 -10.45 4.36 2.76
CA ASN A 231 -10.08 4.50 1.35
C ASN A 231 -11.16 5.20 0.53
N MET A 232 -12.44 4.92 0.78
CA MET A 232 -13.56 5.64 0.17
C MET A 232 -13.57 7.13 0.57
N GLU A 233 -13.23 7.45 1.82
CA GLU A 233 -13.04 8.83 2.29
C GLU A 233 -11.89 9.52 1.54
N GLY A 234 -10.74 8.85 1.39
CA GLY A 234 -9.62 9.35 0.61
C GLY A 234 -9.97 9.62 -0.87
N ALA A 235 -10.68 8.70 -1.52
CA ALA A 235 -11.18 8.89 -2.88
C ALA A 235 -12.15 10.08 -2.99
N LYS A 236 -13.01 10.27 -1.98
CA LYS A 236 -13.90 11.43 -1.90
C LYS A 236 -13.11 12.73 -1.74
N TRP A 237 -12.05 12.74 -0.94
CA TRP A 237 -11.17 13.90 -0.78
C TRP A 237 -10.46 14.22 -2.09
N GLY A 238 -9.92 13.23 -2.80
CA GLY A 238 -9.35 13.41 -4.15
C GLY A 238 -10.32 14.08 -5.12
N ARG A 239 -11.60 13.68 -5.11
CA ARG A 239 -12.65 14.35 -5.91
C ARG A 239 -12.87 15.81 -5.51
N ILE A 240 -12.92 16.11 -4.21
CA ILE A 240 -13.08 17.50 -3.72
C ILE A 240 -11.88 18.36 -4.13
N LEU A 241 -10.68 17.80 -4.07
CA LEU A 241 -9.44 18.45 -4.45
C LEU A 241 -9.24 18.57 -5.98
N GLY A 242 -10.07 17.90 -6.79
CA GLY A 242 -9.88 17.81 -8.23
C GLY A 242 -8.63 17.02 -8.64
N VAL A 243 -8.13 16.15 -7.75
CA VAL A 243 -6.91 15.35 -7.96
C VAL A 243 -7.23 13.87 -7.81
N HIS A 244 -7.32 13.19 -8.94
CA HIS A 244 -7.51 11.74 -9.05
C HIS A 244 -6.22 11.02 -9.44
N ALA A 245 -5.30 11.72 -10.12
CA ALA A 245 -3.99 11.18 -10.49
C ALA A 245 -2.90 12.25 -10.46
N ILE A 246 -1.64 11.79 -10.45
CA ILE A 246 -0.43 12.63 -10.44
C ILE A 246 -0.43 13.66 -11.59
N GLY A 247 -1.01 13.32 -12.74
CA GLY A 247 -1.12 14.25 -13.87
C GLY A 247 -1.88 15.53 -13.54
N GLU A 248 -2.98 15.44 -12.78
CA GLU A 248 -3.80 16.58 -12.36
C GLU A 248 -3.12 17.39 -11.27
N LEU A 249 -2.47 16.71 -10.31
CA LEU A 249 -1.65 17.40 -9.31
C LEU A 249 -0.56 18.25 -9.98
N ASN A 250 0.11 17.71 -11.00
CA ASN A 250 1.11 18.46 -11.75
C ASN A 250 0.51 19.62 -12.56
N GLU A 251 -0.73 19.49 -13.04
CA GLU A 251 -1.45 20.61 -13.69
C GLU A 251 -1.69 21.75 -12.71
N ILE A 252 -2.15 21.45 -11.49
CA ILE A 252 -2.37 22.44 -10.43
C ILE A 252 -1.05 23.12 -10.05
N ILE A 253 0.02 22.34 -9.84
CA ILE A 253 1.34 22.88 -9.50
C ILE A 253 1.87 23.78 -10.61
N ALA A 254 1.69 23.39 -11.87
CA ALA A 254 2.14 24.15 -13.02
C ALA A 254 1.31 25.42 -13.28
N ALA A 255 0.06 25.48 -12.80
CA ALA A 255 -0.78 26.67 -12.91
C ALA A 255 -0.24 27.82 -12.04
N GLY A 256 0.37 27.51 -10.90
CA GLY A 256 1.08 28.48 -10.08
C GLY A 256 0.88 28.30 -8.59
N THR A 257 1.45 29.24 -7.83
CA THR A 257 1.42 29.24 -6.37
C THR A 257 0.00 29.41 -5.83
N ALA A 258 -0.86 30.15 -6.52
CA ALA A 258 -2.23 30.43 -6.04
C ALA A 258 -3.07 29.14 -5.98
N GLU A 259 -3.12 28.41 -7.08
CA GLU A 259 -3.85 27.14 -7.22
C GLU A 259 -3.25 26.06 -6.32
N THR A 260 -1.92 26.00 -6.23
CA THR A 260 -1.22 25.11 -5.28
C THR A 260 -1.59 25.42 -3.83
N THR A 261 -1.67 26.70 -3.47
CA THR A 261 -2.03 27.13 -2.11
C THR A 261 -3.49 26.79 -1.80
N GLU A 262 -4.40 26.94 -2.76
CA GLU A 262 -5.81 26.56 -2.60
C GLU A 262 -5.98 25.05 -2.37
N LEU A 263 -5.26 24.23 -3.15
CA LEU A 263 -5.21 22.78 -2.95
C LEU A 263 -4.76 22.43 -1.52
N ILE A 264 -3.64 23.01 -1.07
CA ILE A 264 -3.09 22.77 0.28
C ILE A 264 -4.10 23.18 1.35
N ARG A 265 -4.69 24.38 1.25
CA ARG A 265 -5.68 24.86 2.23
C ARG A 265 -6.92 23.98 2.28
N THR A 266 -7.39 23.51 1.14
CA THR A 266 -8.55 22.61 1.06
C THR A 266 -8.22 21.26 1.69
N ALA A 267 -7.03 20.71 1.42
CA ALA A 267 -6.57 19.47 2.04
C ALA A 267 -6.43 19.61 3.57
N GLU A 268 -5.83 20.70 4.06
CA GLU A 268 -5.73 20.98 5.48
C GLU A 268 -7.11 21.12 6.13
N ALA A 269 -8.05 21.83 5.51
CA ALA A 269 -9.42 21.96 6.01
C ALA A 269 -10.15 20.59 6.11
N LEU A 270 -9.91 19.67 5.17
CA LEU A 270 -10.44 18.31 5.24
C LEU A 270 -9.85 17.54 6.44
N HIS A 271 -8.55 17.68 6.70
CA HIS A 271 -7.92 17.14 7.90
C HIS A 271 -8.47 17.73 9.19
N GLU A 272 -8.62 19.06 9.27
CA GLU A 272 -9.20 19.74 10.44
C GLU A 272 -10.62 19.24 10.71
N LYS A 273 -11.45 19.09 9.67
CA LYS A 273 -12.78 18.52 9.79
C LYS A 273 -12.75 17.10 10.36
N LYS A 274 -11.81 16.26 9.92
CA LYS A 274 -11.68 14.89 10.42
C LYS A 274 -11.26 14.86 11.89
N MET A 275 -10.35 15.73 12.30
CA MET A 275 -9.92 15.82 13.69
C MET A 275 -11.02 16.35 14.61
N ALA A 276 -11.81 17.32 14.16
CA ALA A 276 -13.00 17.77 14.88
C ALA A 276 -14.00 16.61 15.09
N GLN A 277 -14.29 15.83 14.04
CA GLN A 277 -15.16 14.64 14.15
C GLN A 277 -14.63 13.59 15.14
N ILE A 278 -13.31 13.41 15.21
CA ILE A 278 -12.69 12.51 16.19
C ILE A 278 -12.84 13.08 17.61
N ALA A 279 -12.65 14.39 17.79
CA ALA A 279 -12.82 15.04 19.08
C ALA A 279 -14.26 14.96 19.56
N ASP A 280 -15.24 15.24 18.70
CA ASP A 280 -16.67 15.07 18.99
C ASP A 280 -16.98 13.62 19.41
N TYR A 281 -16.48 12.64 18.65
CA TYR A 281 -16.67 11.22 18.95
C TYR A 281 -16.15 10.82 20.33
N VAL A 282 -15.01 11.38 20.74
CA VAL A 282 -14.40 11.15 22.06
C VAL A 282 -15.19 11.88 23.15
N TYR A 283 -15.61 13.12 22.90
CA TYR A 283 -16.40 13.92 23.83
C TYR A 283 -17.73 13.25 24.18
N ASP A 284 -18.42 12.69 23.19
CA ASP A 284 -19.68 11.95 23.36
C ASP A 284 -19.53 10.62 24.14
N ARG A 285 -18.29 10.23 24.48
CA ARG A 285 -17.94 9.01 25.20
C ARG A 285 -17.10 9.32 26.43
N PRO A 286 -17.70 9.86 27.51
CA PRO A 286 -16.97 10.28 28.71
C PRO A 286 -16.20 9.13 29.41
N GLU A 287 -16.55 7.88 29.12
CA GLU A 287 -15.79 6.71 29.57
C GLU A 287 -14.41 6.58 28.89
N THR A 288 -14.22 7.20 27.72
CA THR A 288 -12.95 7.21 26.99
C THR A 288 -11.96 8.10 27.73
N ARG A 289 -10.99 7.46 28.40
CA ARG A 289 -9.95 8.15 29.15
C ARG A 289 -8.57 8.05 28.51
N LEU A 290 -8.38 7.14 27.55
CA LEU A 290 -7.11 6.87 26.91
C LEU A 290 -7.25 6.91 25.38
N ILE A 291 -6.54 7.81 24.73
CA ILE A 291 -6.50 7.96 23.27
C ILE A 291 -5.13 7.48 22.79
N LEU A 292 -5.12 6.35 22.09
CA LEU A 292 -3.92 5.65 21.65
C LEU A 292 -3.69 5.92 20.16
N ILE A 293 -2.54 6.48 19.82
CA ILE A 293 -2.15 6.85 18.47
C ILE A 293 -0.94 6.01 18.06
N ALA A 294 -1.08 5.20 17.01
CA ALA A 294 0.05 4.50 16.40
C ALA A 294 0.12 4.74 14.89
N GLY A 295 1.22 4.28 14.30
CA GLY A 295 1.58 4.54 12.91
C GLY A 295 3.08 4.34 12.72
N PRO A 296 3.56 4.07 11.50
CA PRO A 296 4.99 3.91 11.22
C PRO A 296 5.80 5.12 11.66
N SER A 297 7.12 4.96 11.84
CA SER A 297 8.02 6.10 12.03
C SER A 297 7.85 7.12 10.89
N SER A 298 7.88 8.41 11.24
CA SER A 298 7.65 9.54 10.30
C SER A 298 6.25 9.64 9.66
N SER A 299 5.24 8.90 10.13
CA SER A 299 3.84 9.04 9.68
C SER A 299 3.12 10.32 10.16
N GLY A 300 3.79 11.16 10.96
CA GLY A 300 3.21 12.41 11.47
C GLY A 300 2.41 12.28 12.77
N LYS A 301 2.54 11.17 13.51
CA LYS A 301 1.84 10.93 14.80
C LYS A 301 1.92 12.10 15.78
N THR A 302 3.12 12.62 16.04
CA THR A 302 3.33 13.74 16.98
C THR A 302 2.65 15.02 16.52
N THR A 303 2.62 15.27 15.22
CA THR A 303 1.90 16.42 14.65
C THR A 303 0.39 16.23 14.77
N PHE A 304 -0.09 15.03 14.44
CA PHE A 304 -1.50 14.66 14.55
C PHE A 304 -1.99 14.72 16.00
N SER A 305 -1.22 14.20 16.97
CA SER A 305 -1.58 14.23 18.40
C SER A 305 -1.71 15.67 18.90
N LYS A 306 -0.75 16.54 18.58
CA LYS A 306 -0.79 17.97 18.95
C LYS A 306 -1.99 18.68 18.34
N ARG A 307 -2.32 18.43 17.07
CA ARG A 307 -3.50 19.02 16.43
C ARG A 307 -4.78 18.48 17.04
N LEU A 308 -4.88 17.17 17.27
CA LEU A 308 -6.04 16.56 17.93
C LEU A 308 -6.25 17.11 19.35
N MET A 309 -5.18 17.39 20.11
CA MET A 309 -5.29 18.05 21.42
C MET A 309 -6.01 19.40 21.33
N LEU A 310 -5.75 20.18 20.28
CA LEU A 310 -6.44 21.46 20.07
C LEU A 310 -7.94 21.25 19.84
N HIS A 311 -8.32 20.29 19.00
CA HIS A 311 -9.75 19.95 18.78
C HIS A 311 -10.45 19.45 20.03
N LEU A 312 -9.79 18.58 20.81
CA LEU A 312 -10.31 18.12 22.10
C LEU A 312 -10.52 19.28 23.08
N ARG A 313 -9.63 20.30 23.07
CA ARG A 313 -9.82 21.53 23.85
C ARG A 313 -10.99 22.37 23.38
N VAL A 314 -11.22 22.45 22.06
CA VAL A 314 -12.35 23.18 21.48
C VAL A 314 -13.69 22.60 21.95
N VAL A 315 -13.80 21.27 22.09
CA VAL A 315 -15.00 20.61 22.62
C VAL A 315 -15.06 20.58 24.16
N GLY A 316 -14.11 21.21 24.85
CA GLY A 316 -14.13 21.39 26.31
C GLY A 316 -13.34 20.36 27.13
N LEU A 317 -12.60 19.46 26.48
CA LEU A 317 -11.71 18.52 27.19
C LEU A 317 -10.32 19.13 27.42
N ARG A 318 -9.61 18.68 28.44
CA ARG A 318 -8.26 19.17 28.78
C ARG A 318 -7.22 18.04 28.64
N PRO A 319 -6.98 17.53 27.42
CA PRO A 319 -6.12 16.37 27.24
C PRO A 319 -4.68 16.65 27.67
N ILE A 320 -4.05 15.61 28.21
CA ILE A 320 -2.60 15.57 28.45
C ILE A 320 -1.94 14.60 27.48
N GLN A 321 -0.69 14.85 27.10
CA GLN A 321 0.08 13.94 26.25
C GLN A 321 1.17 13.27 27.09
N ILE A 322 1.29 11.95 26.94
CA ILE A 322 2.38 11.15 27.50
C ILE A 322 3.05 10.43 26.33
N SER A 323 4.36 10.62 26.16
CA SER A 323 5.13 9.93 25.12
C SER A 323 5.41 8.49 25.55
N LEU A 324 5.25 7.52 24.64
CA LEU A 324 5.70 6.14 24.93
C LEU A 324 7.22 6.05 25.03
N ASP A 325 7.95 6.95 24.37
CA ASP A 325 9.40 6.97 24.40
C ASP A 325 9.95 7.20 25.82
N ASP A 326 9.20 7.89 26.67
CA ASP A 326 9.61 8.12 28.06
C ASP A 326 9.63 6.84 28.91
N TYR A 327 8.99 5.77 28.41
CA TYR A 327 8.89 4.47 29.06
C TYR A 327 9.88 3.44 28.51
N PHE A 328 10.85 3.82 27.67
CA PHE A 328 11.95 2.92 27.31
C PHE A 328 12.66 2.41 28.58
N VAL A 329 13.01 1.13 28.58
CA VAL A 329 13.94 0.56 29.57
C VAL A 329 15.34 1.14 29.34
N ASP A 330 16.19 1.12 30.36
CA ASP A 330 17.60 1.50 30.18
C ASP A 330 18.22 0.71 29.03
N ARG A 331 19.07 1.33 28.22
CA ARG A 331 19.64 0.76 26.98
C ARG A 331 20.24 -0.64 27.19
N GLU A 332 20.84 -0.88 28.33
CA GLU A 332 21.45 -2.17 28.70
C GLU A 332 20.42 -3.30 28.89
N LYS A 333 19.17 -2.94 29.21
CA LYS A 333 18.03 -3.84 29.42
C LYS A 333 17.19 -4.03 28.16
N THR A 334 17.45 -3.27 27.09
CA THR A 334 16.75 -3.42 25.81
C THR A 334 16.97 -4.83 25.27
N PRO A 335 15.91 -5.53 24.81
CA PRO A 335 16.03 -6.85 24.18
C PRO A 335 17.01 -6.84 23.01
N ARG A 336 17.55 -8.01 22.68
CA ARG A 336 18.42 -8.18 21.51
C ARG A 336 17.71 -8.97 20.41
N ASN A 337 17.94 -8.58 19.16
CA ASN A 337 17.44 -9.28 17.98
C ASN A 337 18.28 -10.55 17.68
N GLU A 338 17.93 -11.27 16.63
CA GLU A 338 18.63 -12.48 16.17
C GLU A 338 20.12 -12.28 15.84
N LYS A 339 20.53 -11.03 15.58
CA LYS A 339 21.92 -10.64 15.31
C LYS A 339 22.69 -10.21 16.56
N GLY A 340 22.05 -10.23 17.73
CA GLY A 340 22.63 -9.80 19.00
C GLY A 340 22.68 -8.28 19.20
N GLU A 341 22.03 -7.51 18.33
CA GLU A 341 21.94 -6.04 18.39
C GLU A 341 20.69 -5.63 19.19
N TYR A 342 20.68 -4.44 19.79
CA TYR A 342 19.50 -3.94 20.52
C TYR A 342 18.28 -3.77 19.60
N ASP A 343 17.16 -4.35 20.00
CA ASP A 343 15.88 -4.26 19.31
C ASP A 343 14.98 -3.20 19.97
N PHE A 344 15.14 -1.95 19.50
CA PHE A 344 14.34 -0.81 19.99
C PHE A 344 12.90 -0.80 19.46
N GLU A 345 12.57 -1.65 18.48
CA GLU A 345 11.22 -1.80 17.93
C GLU A 345 10.42 -2.91 18.64
N SER A 346 11.05 -3.62 19.58
CA SER A 346 10.39 -4.59 20.44
C SER A 346 9.48 -3.90 21.45
N ILE A 347 8.28 -4.46 21.65
CA ILE A 347 7.39 -4.01 22.72
C ILE A 347 8.05 -4.09 24.11
N TYR A 348 9.00 -5.01 24.28
CA TYR A 348 9.74 -5.21 25.53
C TYR A 348 10.92 -4.25 25.69
N ALA A 349 11.18 -3.39 24.70
CA ALA A 349 12.02 -2.21 24.91
C ALA A 349 11.31 -1.17 25.80
N LEU A 350 9.99 -1.27 25.96
CA LEU A 350 9.21 -0.47 26.90
C LEU A 350 9.04 -1.18 28.24
N ASP A 351 9.05 -0.41 29.32
CA ASP A 351 8.71 -0.88 30.67
C ASP A 351 7.19 -0.93 30.84
N LEU A 352 6.62 -2.05 30.39
CA LEU A 352 5.17 -2.27 30.38
C LEU A 352 4.58 -2.26 31.79
N GLU A 353 5.34 -2.74 32.79
CA GLU A 353 4.88 -2.77 34.18
C GLU A 353 4.77 -1.36 34.74
N LEU A 354 5.82 -0.55 34.60
CA LEU A 354 5.78 0.85 35.04
C LEU A 354 4.67 1.61 34.31
N PHE A 355 4.59 1.46 32.99
CA PHE A 355 3.58 2.12 32.17
C PHE A 355 2.16 1.80 32.64
N ASN A 356 1.80 0.51 32.75
CA ASN A 356 0.46 0.11 33.16
C ASN A 356 0.15 0.54 34.61
N LYS A 357 1.13 0.48 35.52
CA LYS A 357 0.99 0.96 36.90
C LYS A 357 0.71 2.46 36.95
N GLN A 358 1.46 3.25 36.20
CA GLN A 358 1.34 4.71 36.18
C GLN A 358 0.05 5.16 35.49
N ILE A 359 -0.30 4.59 34.34
CA ILE A 359 -1.57 4.92 33.67
C ILE A 359 -2.76 4.54 34.54
N ALA A 360 -2.76 3.37 35.18
CA ALA A 360 -3.84 3.00 36.11
C ALA A 360 -3.95 3.98 37.28
N ALA A 361 -2.83 4.37 37.89
CA ALA A 361 -2.81 5.35 38.97
C ALA A 361 -3.37 6.72 38.52
N LEU A 362 -3.03 7.18 37.32
CA LEU A 362 -3.60 8.40 36.73
C LEU A 362 -5.10 8.29 36.51
N LEU A 363 -5.59 7.16 35.99
CA LEU A 363 -7.02 6.94 35.79
C LEU A 363 -7.83 6.93 37.11
N ASP A 364 -7.18 6.59 38.22
CA ASP A 364 -7.69 6.68 39.61
C ASP A 364 -7.46 8.08 40.24
N SER A 365 -7.04 9.08 39.46
CA SER A 365 -6.73 10.44 39.90
C SER A 365 -5.64 10.52 40.98
N LYS A 366 -4.70 9.58 40.99
CA LYS A 366 -3.50 9.63 41.83
C LYS A 366 -2.39 10.42 41.14
N GLU A 367 -1.54 11.04 41.94
CA GLU A 367 -0.35 11.74 41.45
C GLU A 367 0.74 10.73 41.05
N VAL A 368 1.36 10.96 39.90
CA VAL A 368 2.42 10.11 39.35
C VAL A 368 3.56 10.98 38.83
N GLU A 369 4.80 10.59 39.14
CA GLU A 369 6.00 11.18 38.53
C GLU A 369 6.29 10.50 37.20
N ILE A 370 6.17 11.25 36.10
CA ILE A 370 6.37 10.73 34.75
C ILE A 370 7.86 10.75 34.45
N PRO A 371 8.43 9.61 34.01
CA PRO A 371 9.84 9.57 33.65
C PRO A 371 10.10 10.38 32.38
N ARG A 372 11.38 10.69 32.15
CA ARG A 372 11.89 11.17 30.85
C ARG A 372 12.99 10.24 30.40
N PHE A 373 12.94 9.77 29.15
CA PHE A 373 14.04 8.96 28.61
C PHE A 373 15.10 9.86 27.97
N ASP A 374 16.35 9.75 28.44
CA ASP A 374 17.47 10.47 27.85
C ASP A 374 18.17 9.60 26.80
N PHE A 375 17.94 9.89 25.52
CA PHE A 375 18.53 9.16 24.40
C PHE A 375 20.06 9.24 24.30
N ARG A 376 20.69 10.27 24.90
CA ARG A 376 22.15 10.42 24.91
C ARG A 376 22.77 9.44 25.89
N THR A 377 22.22 9.35 27.09
CA THR A 377 22.72 8.44 28.14
C THR A 377 22.12 7.03 28.00
N GLY A 378 21.00 6.90 27.30
CA GLY A 378 20.23 5.66 27.18
C GLY A 378 19.58 5.26 28.49
N LYS A 379 19.26 6.21 29.37
CA LYS A 379 18.73 5.95 30.71
C LYS A 379 17.47 6.75 30.99
N ARG A 380 16.61 6.17 31.80
CA ARG A 380 15.45 6.86 32.36
C ARG A 380 15.88 7.83 33.45
N VAL A 381 15.32 9.03 33.44
CA VAL A 381 15.56 10.08 34.44
C VAL A 381 14.22 10.53 35.03
N TYR A 382 14.23 10.86 36.30
CA TYR A 382 13.10 11.46 37.02
C TYR A 382 13.51 12.87 37.45
N ASP A 383 12.81 13.87 36.93
CA ASP A 383 13.12 15.29 37.13
C ASP A 383 12.10 16.00 38.03
N GLY A 384 11.27 15.25 38.76
CA GLY A 384 10.23 15.80 39.61
C GLY A 384 8.93 16.15 38.87
N ASN A 385 8.79 15.82 37.58
CA ASN A 385 7.58 16.07 36.81
C ASN A 385 6.41 15.19 37.27
N ARG A 386 5.64 15.70 38.24
CA ARG A 386 4.46 15.04 38.79
C ARG A 386 3.20 15.55 38.13
N ILE A 387 2.36 14.62 37.70
CA ILE A 387 1.06 14.92 37.12
C ILE A 387 -0.04 14.16 37.85
N ARG A 388 -1.24 14.76 37.84
CA ARG A 388 -2.51 14.16 38.25
C ARG A 388 -3.54 14.57 37.20
N ILE A 389 -4.49 13.69 36.91
CA ILE A 389 -5.55 14.00 35.94
C ILE A 389 -6.93 14.01 36.60
N ASP A 390 -7.76 14.94 36.13
CA ASP A 390 -9.19 15.01 36.42
C ASP A 390 -9.98 14.13 35.42
N SER A 391 -11.30 14.05 35.61
CA SER A 391 -12.19 13.27 34.74
C SER A 391 -12.29 13.80 33.31
N ASP A 392 -12.14 15.12 33.12
CA ASP A 392 -12.18 15.82 31.82
C ASP A 392 -10.81 15.91 31.13
N GLN A 393 -9.80 15.23 31.69
CA GLN A 393 -8.44 15.18 31.15
C GLN A 393 -8.12 13.79 30.59
N PRO A 394 -8.54 13.48 29.34
CA PRO A 394 -8.12 12.23 28.70
C PRO A 394 -6.62 12.25 28.41
N ILE A 395 -5.99 11.08 28.49
CA ILE A 395 -4.58 10.90 28.20
C ILE A 395 -4.42 10.53 26.73
N ILE A 396 -3.60 11.28 26.00
CA ILE A 396 -3.14 10.93 24.66
C ILE A 396 -1.77 10.27 24.76
N ILE A 397 -1.65 9.11 24.12
CA ILE A 397 -0.42 8.34 24.08
C ILE A 397 -0.09 8.06 22.63
N GLU A 398 1.12 8.41 22.22
CA GLU A 398 1.62 8.13 20.88
C GLU A 398 2.86 7.24 20.88
N GLY A 399 2.97 6.39 19.85
CA GLY A 399 4.16 5.60 19.56
C GLY A 399 3.83 4.39 18.68
N ILE A 400 4.86 3.71 18.18
CA ILE A 400 4.71 2.58 17.25
C ILE A 400 3.86 1.43 17.84
N HIS A 401 3.87 1.29 19.16
CA HIS A 401 3.12 0.26 19.89
C HIS A 401 1.76 0.72 20.45
N GLY A 402 1.30 1.94 20.16
CA GLY A 402 0.07 2.49 20.77
C GLY A 402 -1.17 1.58 20.61
N LEU A 403 -1.23 0.78 19.54
CA LEU A 403 -2.35 -0.15 19.30
C LEU A 403 -2.13 -1.57 19.83
N ASN A 404 -0.92 -1.90 20.28
CA ASN A 404 -0.57 -3.21 20.82
C ASN A 404 -1.35 -3.47 22.12
N GLU A 405 -2.06 -4.60 22.20
CA GLU A 405 -2.87 -4.93 23.38
C GLU A 405 -2.02 -5.19 24.62
N LEU A 406 -0.78 -5.65 24.47
CA LEU A 406 0.15 -5.87 25.59
C LEU A 406 0.47 -4.56 26.31
N LEU A 407 0.61 -3.46 25.57
CA LEU A 407 0.96 -2.14 26.11
C LEU A 407 -0.05 -1.67 27.16
N THR A 408 -1.34 -1.91 26.93
CA THR A 408 -2.44 -1.39 27.77
C THR A 408 -3.27 -2.52 28.38
N SER A 409 -2.65 -3.67 28.64
CA SER A 409 -3.34 -4.89 29.07
C SER A 409 -4.15 -4.72 30.38
N SER A 410 -3.74 -3.83 31.27
CA SER A 410 -4.47 -3.56 32.53
C SER A 410 -5.67 -2.61 32.37
N ILE A 411 -5.81 -1.96 31.21
CA ILE A 411 -6.82 -0.92 31.00
C ILE A 411 -8.05 -1.51 30.28
N PRO A 412 -9.28 -1.28 30.77
CA PRO A 412 -10.50 -1.74 30.10
C PRO A 412 -10.66 -1.21 28.68
N LYS A 413 -11.21 -2.03 27.76
CA LYS A 413 -11.37 -1.67 26.35
C LYS A 413 -12.28 -0.45 26.12
N ASN A 414 -13.34 -0.30 26.92
CA ASN A 414 -14.26 0.85 26.82
C ASN A 414 -13.60 2.17 27.22
N LYS A 415 -12.50 2.15 27.98
CA LYS A 415 -11.73 3.36 28.31
C LYS A 415 -10.77 3.80 27.21
N LYS A 416 -10.65 3.03 26.12
CA LYS A 416 -9.66 3.23 25.06
C LYS A 416 -10.31 3.69 23.76
N TYR A 417 -9.71 4.67 23.13
CA TYR A 417 -9.95 5.02 21.74
C TYR A 417 -8.65 4.87 20.94
N LYS A 418 -8.72 4.12 19.84
CA LYS A 418 -7.55 3.65 19.08
C LYS A 418 -7.53 4.29 17.69
N ILE A 419 -6.46 5.03 17.40
CA ILE A 419 -6.23 5.75 16.15
C ILE A 419 -4.97 5.20 15.48
N TYR A 420 -5.07 4.88 14.20
CA TYR A 420 -3.93 4.55 13.35
C TYR A 420 -3.71 5.68 12.34
N VAL A 421 -2.54 6.31 12.39
CA VAL A 421 -2.08 7.27 11.39
C VAL A 421 -1.39 6.50 10.29
N SER A 422 -2.13 6.27 9.20
CA SER A 422 -1.62 5.55 8.03
C SER A 422 -0.66 6.44 7.23
N ALA A 423 0.53 5.91 6.96
CA ALA A 423 1.46 6.46 5.96
C ALA A 423 1.35 5.74 4.60
N LEU A 424 0.37 4.84 4.45
CA LEU A 424 0.11 4.19 3.17
C LEU A 424 -0.43 5.26 2.22
N THR A 425 0.41 5.64 1.25
CA THR A 425 -0.02 6.43 0.10
C THR A 425 -0.94 5.56 -0.76
N GLN A 426 -2.12 6.08 -1.10
CA GLN A 426 -3.03 5.46 -2.05
C GLN A 426 -2.49 5.55 -3.47
#